data_AF-G7M1U6-F1
#
_entry.id   AF-G7M1U6-F1
#
_cell.length_a   1.000
_cell.length_b   1.000
_cell.length_c   1.000
_cell.angle_alpha   90.00
_cell.angle_beta   90.00
_cell.angle_gamma   90.00
#
_symmetry.space_group_name_H-M   'P 1'
#
loop_
_entity.id
_entity.type
_entity.pdbx_description
1 polymer ?
#
loop_
_entity_poly.entity_id
_entity_poly.type
_entity_poly.pdbx_seq_one_letter_code
_entity_poly.pdbx_strand_id
1 'polypeptide(L)'
;MHFFNILKKKYDEYGFDSKGFHKNGTLYDERGFNKNGLHKNGTFFNSEGYSREGYDKNGYDKDGFNSAGFDKDGYNRNGFNILGYDRNGDYLEMSYEWKKSR
;
A
#
# COMPACT_ATOMS: atom_id res chain seq x y z
N MET A 1 37.94 1.14 -7.21
CA MET A 1 37.05 2.31 -7.23
C MET A 1 35.60 1.84 -7.17
N HIS A 2 35.01 1.72 -5.98
CA HIS A 2 33.58 1.44 -5.78
C HIS A 2 33.03 2.43 -4.75
N PHE A 3 33.06 3.71 -5.11
CA PHE A 3 32.48 4.83 -4.36
C PHE A 3 30.95 4.90 -4.55
N PHE A 4 30.24 3.77 -4.39
CA PHE A 4 28.77 3.72 -4.56
C PHE A 4 28.06 3.12 -3.35
N ASN A 5 28.60 3.28 -2.13
CA ASN A 5 27.96 2.66 -0.95
C ASN A 5 28.06 3.44 0.38
N ILE A 6 28.36 4.74 0.37
CA ILE A 6 28.48 5.56 1.61
C ILE A 6 27.44 6.71 1.67
N LEU A 7 26.31 6.61 0.94
CA LEU A 7 25.15 7.50 1.12
C LEU A 7 23.92 6.79 1.72
N LYS A 8 24.08 5.55 2.19
CA LYS A 8 23.12 4.88 3.08
C LYS A 8 23.35 5.45 4.49
N LYS A 9 22.47 6.14 5.22
CA LYS A 9 21.02 6.39 5.20
C LYS A 9 20.83 7.75 5.91
N LYS A 10 20.81 8.88 5.20
CA LYS A 10 20.49 10.17 5.85
C LYS A 10 19.00 10.30 6.16
N TYR A 11 18.17 9.60 5.38
CA TYR A 11 16.72 9.62 5.47
C TYR A 11 16.17 8.20 5.58
N ASP A 12 15.02 8.06 6.23
CA ASP A 12 14.23 6.82 6.27
C ASP A 12 13.47 6.57 4.94
N GLU A 13 12.67 5.50 4.91
CA GLU A 13 11.88 5.12 3.73
C GLU A 13 10.85 6.17 3.31
N TYR A 14 10.40 7.00 4.26
CA TYR A 14 9.47 8.11 4.02
C TYR A 14 10.20 9.45 3.82
N GLY A 15 11.52 9.45 3.73
CA GLY A 15 12.31 10.64 3.45
C GLY A 15 12.58 11.55 4.65
N PHE A 16 12.42 11.07 5.88
CA PHE A 16 12.73 11.84 7.11
C PHE A 16 14.10 11.52 7.67
N ASP A 17 14.78 12.55 8.17
CA ASP A 17 16.03 12.38 8.88
C ASP A 17 15.83 11.84 10.31
N SER A 18 16.93 11.63 11.03
CA SER A 18 16.88 11.19 12.42
C SER A 18 16.14 12.18 13.34
N LYS A 19 16.15 13.48 13.00
CA LYS A 19 15.51 14.57 13.75
C LYS A 19 14.02 14.76 13.42
N GLY A 20 13.51 14.12 12.37
CA GLY A 20 12.11 14.22 11.95
C GLY A 20 11.84 15.27 10.87
N PHE A 21 12.88 15.82 10.22
CA PHE A 21 12.72 16.68 9.06
C PHE A 21 12.69 15.85 7.78
N HIS A 22 11.67 16.06 6.95
CA HIS A 22 11.57 15.48 5.62
C HIS A 22 12.62 16.12 4.69
N LYS A 23 13.01 15.40 3.62
CA LYS A 23 13.93 15.89 2.58
C LYS A 23 13.49 17.22 1.93
N ASN A 24 12.21 17.59 2.02
CA ASN A 24 11.69 18.90 1.57
C ASN A 24 11.98 20.05 2.55
N GLY A 25 12.62 19.79 3.70
CA GLY A 25 12.93 20.78 4.74
C GLY A 25 11.81 21.05 5.74
N THR A 26 10.66 20.40 5.61
CA THR A 26 9.51 20.55 6.53
C THR A 26 9.38 19.34 7.47
N LEU A 27 8.48 19.43 8.45
CA LEU A 27 8.14 18.32 9.35
C LEU A 27 7.19 17.29 8.72
N TYR A 28 6.74 17.52 7.49
CA TYR A 28 5.74 16.70 6.82
C TYR A 28 6.22 16.27 5.43
N ASP A 29 5.80 15.10 4.99
CA ASP A 29 5.99 14.63 3.63
C ASP A 29 5.05 15.37 2.65
N GLU A 30 5.14 15.04 1.36
CA GLU A 30 4.28 15.60 0.30
C GLU A 30 2.79 15.30 0.50
N ARG A 31 2.48 14.24 1.25
CA ARG A 31 1.11 13.82 1.60
C ARG A 31 0.62 14.46 2.90
N GLY A 32 1.46 15.24 3.59
CA GLY A 32 1.13 15.93 4.83
C GLY A 32 1.28 15.08 6.09
N PHE A 33 1.94 13.91 6.04
CA PHE A 33 2.26 13.07 7.20
C PHE A 33 3.63 13.39 7.75
N ASN A 34 3.80 13.36 9.08
CA ASN A 34 5.11 13.47 9.70
C ASN A 34 5.82 12.10 9.77
N LYS A 35 7.04 12.09 10.31
CA LYS A 35 7.83 10.87 10.51
C LYS A 35 7.06 9.76 11.25
N ASN A 36 6.24 10.13 12.23
CA ASN A 36 5.44 9.21 13.03
C ASN A 36 4.14 8.77 12.35
N GLY A 37 3.85 9.24 11.13
CA GLY A 37 2.62 8.94 10.39
C GLY A 37 1.42 9.79 10.82
N LEU A 38 1.61 10.84 11.61
CA LEU A 38 0.55 11.79 11.95
C LEU A 38 0.39 12.80 10.81
N HIS A 39 -0.80 12.91 10.24
CA HIS A 39 -1.15 13.91 9.25
C HIS A 39 -1.29 15.30 9.89
N LYS A 40 -1.10 16.35 9.09
CA LYS A 40 -1.26 17.76 9.50
C LYS A 40 -2.63 18.09 10.14
N ASN A 41 -3.65 17.25 9.96
CA ASN A 41 -4.95 17.37 10.63
C ASN A 41 -4.99 16.81 12.06
N GLY A 42 -3.88 16.28 12.58
CA GLY A 42 -3.79 15.68 13.91
C GLY A 42 -4.28 14.24 14.00
N THR A 43 -4.56 13.57 12.88
CA THR A 43 -4.95 12.15 12.83
C THR A 43 -3.95 11.32 12.04
N PHE A 44 -4.03 10.00 12.08
CA PHE A 44 -3.21 9.11 11.23
C PHE A 44 -3.74 8.99 9.80
N PHE A 45 -4.74 9.77 9.42
CA PHE A 45 -5.40 9.72 8.13
C PHE A 45 -5.36 11.10 7.46
N ASN A 46 -5.20 11.12 6.14
CA ASN A 46 -5.31 12.33 5.35
C ASN A 46 -6.78 12.82 5.31
N SER A 47 -7.02 13.94 4.65
CA SER A 47 -8.38 14.49 4.50
C SER A 47 -9.35 13.58 3.73
N GLU A 48 -8.83 12.61 2.99
CA GLU A 48 -9.61 11.60 2.26
C GLU A 48 -9.88 10.35 3.10
N GLY A 49 -9.36 10.27 4.34
CA GLY A 49 -9.56 9.15 5.24
C GLY A 49 -8.56 7.99 5.07
N TYR A 50 -7.47 8.19 4.32
CA TYR A 50 -6.44 7.19 4.09
C TYR A 50 -5.17 7.49 4.89
N SER A 51 -4.56 6.45 5.45
CA SER A 51 -3.28 6.51 6.16
C SER A 51 -2.13 6.81 5.20
N ARG A 52 -0.93 7.04 5.76
CA ARG A 52 0.29 7.24 4.95
C ARG A 52 0.55 6.08 3.98
N GLU A 53 0.23 4.86 4.41
CA GLU A 53 0.34 3.62 3.64
C GLU A 53 -0.77 3.47 2.58
N GLY A 54 -1.75 4.39 2.56
CA GLY A 54 -2.82 4.40 1.58
C GLY A 54 -4.05 3.57 1.95
N TYR A 55 -4.14 3.07 3.18
CA TYR A 55 -5.30 2.30 3.68
C TYR A 55 -6.22 3.16 4.54
N ASP A 56 -7.53 2.94 4.40
CA ASP A 56 -8.56 3.56 5.23
C ASP A 56 -8.53 3.00 6.67
N LYS A 57 -9.44 3.50 7.51
CA LYS A 57 -9.60 3.04 8.90
C LYS A 57 -9.98 1.56 9.04
N ASN A 58 -10.49 0.95 7.98
CA ASN A 58 -10.87 -0.46 7.93
C ASN A 58 -9.75 -1.34 7.36
N GLY A 59 -8.63 -0.74 6.95
CA GLY A 59 -7.47 -1.44 6.38
C GLY A 59 -7.56 -1.70 4.88
N TYR A 60 -8.41 -0.98 4.13
CA TYR A 60 -8.56 -1.12 2.69
C TYR A 60 -8.03 0.10 1.94
N ASP A 61 -7.37 -0.14 0.81
CA ASP A 61 -6.91 0.92 -0.08
C ASP A 61 -8.07 1.61 -0.81
N LYS A 62 -7.73 2.56 -1.68
CA LYS A 62 -8.71 3.31 -2.49
C LYS A 62 -9.53 2.43 -3.43
N ASP A 63 -9.02 1.26 -3.80
CA ASP A 63 -9.68 0.30 -4.67
C ASP A 63 -10.51 -0.72 -3.86
N GLY A 64 -10.48 -0.65 -2.53
CA GLY A 64 -11.21 -1.54 -1.64
C GLY A 64 -10.48 -2.85 -1.30
N PHE A 65 -9.16 -2.92 -1.49
CA PHE A 65 -8.35 -4.09 -1.18
C PHE A 65 -7.46 -3.87 0.05
N ASN A 66 -7.33 -4.90 0.88
CA ASN A 66 -6.45 -4.88 2.04
C ASN A 66 -4.98 -5.01 1.65
N SER A 67 -4.08 -4.96 2.63
CA SER A 67 -2.64 -5.10 2.40
C SER A 67 -2.21 -6.46 1.82
N ALA A 68 -3.06 -7.49 1.94
CA ALA A 68 -2.85 -8.78 1.29
C ALA A 68 -3.42 -8.84 -0.14
N GLY A 69 -4.02 -7.75 -0.63
CA GLY A 69 -4.59 -7.65 -1.97
C GLY A 69 -5.98 -8.24 -2.12
N PHE A 70 -6.70 -8.46 -1.02
CA PHE A 70 -8.07 -9.00 -1.00
C PHE A 70 -9.08 -7.95 -0.58
N ASP A 71 -10.24 -7.95 -1.23
CA ASP A 71 -11.37 -7.13 -0.81
C ASP A 71 -12.03 -7.67 0.45
N LYS A 72 -13.05 -6.95 0.92
CA LYS A 72 -13.84 -7.30 2.11
C LYS A 72 -14.53 -8.66 2.04
N ASP A 73 -14.74 -9.19 0.82
CA ASP A 73 -15.39 -10.48 0.59
C ASP A 73 -14.34 -11.60 0.43
N GLY A 74 -13.05 -11.28 0.52
CA GLY A 74 -11.95 -12.23 0.43
C GLY A 74 -11.51 -12.55 -1.01
N TYR A 75 -11.83 -11.70 -1.98
CA TYR A 75 -11.43 -11.88 -3.38
C TYR A 75 -10.30 -10.92 -3.75
N ASN A 76 -9.32 -11.42 -4.50
CA ASN A 76 -8.21 -10.61 -4.98
C ASN A 76 -8.65 -9.67 -6.11
N ARG A 77 -7.73 -8.82 -6.58
CA ARG A 77 -7.98 -7.88 -7.69
C ARG A 77 -8.40 -8.54 -9.02
N ASN A 78 -8.16 -9.84 -9.17
CA ASN A 78 -8.61 -10.63 -10.33
C ASN A 78 -9.99 -11.28 -10.10
N GLY A 79 -10.60 -11.08 -8.94
CA GLY A 79 -11.91 -11.64 -8.59
C GLY A 79 -11.87 -13.06 -8.04
N PHE A 80 -10.71 -13.57 -7.59
CA PHE A 80 -10.55 -14.92 -7.07
C PHE A 80 -10.20 -14.94 -5.58
N ASN A 81 -10.78 -15.86 -4.82
CA ASN A 81 -10.44 -16.06 -3.41
C ASN A 81 -9.11 -16.83 -3.25
N ILE A 82 -8.67 -17.02 -2.01
CA ILE A 82 -7.43 -17.74 -1.69
C ILE A 82 -7.43 -19.21 -2.16
N LEU A 83 -8.62 -19.79 -2.34
CA LEU A 83 -8.82 -21.14 -2.84
C LEU A 83 -8.89 -21.18 -4.38
N GLY A 84 -8.75 -20.05 -5.08
CA GLY A 84 -8.81 -19.97 -6.53
C GLY A 84 -10.20 -19.94 -7.13
N TYR A 85 -11.27 -19.76 -6.34
CA TYR A 85 -12.64 -19.66 -6.85
C TYR A 85 -13.03 -18.20 -7.08
N ASP A 86 -13.74 -17.94 -8.17
CA ASP A 86 -14.34 -16.64 -8.44
C ASP A 86 -15.60 -16.38 -7.59
N ARG A 87 -16.22 -15.21 -7.77
CA ARG A 87 -17.45 -14.83 -7.04
C ARG A 87 -18.68 -15.67 -7.38
N ASN A 88 -18.65 -16.41 -8.49
CA ASN A 88 -19.71 -17.34 -8.90
C ASN A 88 -19.45 -18.78 -8.42
N GLY A 89 -18.26 -19.07 -7.91
CA GLY A 89 -17.83 -20.42 -7.51
C GLY A 89 -17.08 -21.18 -8.60
N ASP A 90 -16.61 -20.50 -9.65
CA ASP A 90 -15.82 -21.11 -10.73
C ASP A 90 -14.32 -21.10 -10.39
N TYR A 91 -13.64 -22.24 -10.57
CA TYR A 91 -12.24 -22.42 -10.19
C TYR A 91 -11.26 -21.95 -11.29
N LEU A 92 -10.23 -21.18 -10.89
CA LEU A 92 -9.23 -20.53 -11.76
C LEU A 92 -8.56 -21.50 -12.74
N GLU A 93 -8.22 -22.71 -12.30
CA GLU A 93 -7.50 -23.72 -13.10
C GLU A 93 -8.37 -24.23 -14.27
N MET A 94 -9.69 -24.36 -14.06
CA MET A 94 -10.62 -24.73 -15.15
C MET A 94 -10.66 -23.66 -16.26
N SER A 95 -10.45 -22.39 -15.92
CA SER A 95 -10.41 -21.30 -16.90
C SER A 95 -9.12 -21.28 -17.75
N TYR A 96 -8.00 -21.75 -17.19
CA TYR A 96 -6.70 -21.77 -17.87
C TYR A 96 -6.62 -22.90 -18.90
N GLU A 97 -7.20 -24.07 -18.60
CA GLU A 97 -7.29 -25.20 -19.54
C GLU A 97 -8.25 -24.90 -20.71
N TRP A 98 -9.39 -24.25 -20.46
CA TRP A 98 -10.35 -23.91 -21.52
C TRP A 98 -9.79 -22.92 -22.55
N LYS A 99 -8.92 -21.99 -22.11
CA LYS A 99 -8.25 -21.02 -23.01
C LYS A 99 -7.08 -21.60 -23.80
N LYS A 100 -6.46 -22.71 -23.36
CA LYS A 100 -5.43 -23.44 -24.13
C LYS A 100 -6.01 -24.39 -25.18
N SER A 101 -7.27 -24.81 -25.00
CA SER A 101 -8.01 -25.69 -25.91
C SER A 101 -8.60 -24.96 -27.14
N ARG A 102 -8.27 -23.68 -27.34
CA ARG A 102 -8.66 -22.86 -28.49
C ARG A 102 -7.43 -22.35 -29.20
#